data_AF-A0A5C8NH46-F1
#
_entry.id   AF-A0A5C8NH46-F1
#
_cell.length_a   1.000
_cell.length_b   1.000
_cell.length_c   1.000
_cell.angle_alpha   90.00
_cell.angle_beta   90.00
_cell.angle_gamma   90.00
#
_symmetry.space_group_name_H-M   'P 1'
#
loop_
_entity.id
_entity.type
_entity.pdbx_description
1 polymer ?
#
loop_
_entity_poly.entity_id
_entity_poly.type
_entity_poly.pdbx_seq_one_letter_code
_entity_poly.pdbx_strand_id
1 'polypeptide(L)'
;MMEDIDKKLNKLIKLYMTKGVQPSELADNIFLSHYKRISFTKRDNSIVGELLFEEELGSVKFDVILRYYFQGNTVNVIQEESIHGINEIWNRETKETDLINEIVELMRKYYKPGNITRFINSLPNDLATKLKNYYEKTA
;
A
#
# COMPACT_ATOMS: atom_id res chain seq x y z
N MET A 1 15.57 -9.55 15.67
CA MET A 1 16.51 -8.41 15.80
C MET A 1 17.06 -7.95 14.46
N MET A 2 18.07 -8.62 13.88
CA MET A 2 18.49 -8.36 12.48
C MET A 2 17.41 -8.86 11.50
N GLU A 3 16.79 -9.97 11.87
CA GLU A 3 15.66 -10.60 11.18
C GLU A 3 14.43 -9.68 11.00
N ASP A 4 14.21 -8.71 11.90
CA ASP A 4 13.07 -7.78 11.80
C ASP A 4 13.29 -6.72 10.73
N ILE A 5 14.52 -6.19 10.64
CA ILE A 5 14.91 -5.25 9.58
C ILE A 5 14.92 -5.96 8.24
N ASP A 6 15.51 -7.15 8.15
CA ASP A 6 15.53 -7.95 6.92
C ASP A 6 14.10 -8.28 6.45
N LYS A 7 13.19 -8.61 7.37
CA LYS A 7 11.78 -8.85 7.05
C LYS A 7 11.10 -7.61 6.49
N LYS A 8 11.35 -6.43 7.05
CA LYS A 8 10.77 -5.16 6.57
C LYS A 8 11.38 -4.74 5.23
N LEU A 9 12.69 -4.91 5.04
CA LEU A 9 13.36 -4.69 3.76
C LEU A 9 12.79 -5.61 2.67
N ASN A 10 12.62 -6.89 2.98
CA ASN A 10 12.00 -7.84 2.06
C ASN A 10 10.57 -7.44 1.69
N LYS A 11 9.80 -6.88 2.62
CA LYS A 11 8.47 -6.33 2.32
C LYS A 11 8.55 -5.12 1.38
N LEU A 12 9.49 -4.21 1.61
CA LEU A 12 9.70 -3.05 0.75
C LEU A 12 10.10 -3.47 -0.67
N ILE A 13 11.06 -4.41 -0.79
CA ILE A 13 11.47 -4.97 -2.08
C ILE A 13 10.29 -5.62 -2.79
N LYS A 14 9.50 -6.43 -2.07
CA LYS A 14 8.29 -7.04 -2.63
C LYS A 14 7.28 -6.01 -3.10
N LEU A 15 7.06 -4.94 -2.34
CA LEU A 15 6.21 -3.83 -2.76
C LEU A 15 6.75 -3.25 -4.07
N TYR A 16 8.04 -2.93 -4.16
CA TYR A 16 8.67 -2.41 -5.38
C TYR A 16 8.55 -3.34 -6.61
N MET A 17 8.69 -4.64 -6.40
CA MET A 17 8.60 -5.63 -7.49
C MET A 17 7.16 -5.91 -7.94
N THR A 18 6.19 -5.70 -7.05
CA THR A 18 4.80 -6.12 -7.30
C THR A 18 3.99 -4.97 -7.85
N LYS A 19 3.53 -5.09 -9.10
CA LYS A 19 2.71 -4.03 -9.73
C LYS A 19 1.29 -3.97 -9.16
N GLY A 20 0.82 -5.02 -8.52
CA GLY A 20 -0.49 -5.09 -7.88
C GLY A 20 -0.42 -4.99 -6.36
N VAL A 21 -1.49 -5.49 -5.76
CA VAL A 21 -1.65 -5.71 -4.32
C VAL A 21 -1.18 -7.13 -4.00
N GLN A 22 -0.56 -7.37 -2.86
CA GLN A 22 -0.11 -8.71 -2.51
C GLN A 22 -1.31 -9.65 -2.30
N PRO A 23 -1.24 -10.94 -2.68
CA PRO A 23 -2.34 -11.87 -2.45
C PRO A 23 -2.78 -11.94 -0.98
N SER A 24 -1.84 -11.85 -0.04
CA SER A 24 -2.16 -11.81 1.40
C SER A 24 -2.97 -10.60 1.81
N GLU A 25 -2.89 -9.49 1.07
CA GLU A 25 -3.65 -8.26 1.31
C GLU A 25 -5.02 -8.29 0.62
N LEU A 26 -5.26 -9.28 -0.24
CA LEU A 26 -6.56 -9.57 -0.86
C LEU A 26 -7.18 -10.85 -0.30
N ALA A 27 -6.59 -11.44 0.75
CA ALA A 27 -7.03 -12.74 1.26
C ALA A 27 -8.49 -12.69 1.73
N ASP A 28 -8.91 -11.58 2.32
CA ASP A 28 -10.28 -11.40 2.79
C ASP A 28 -11.28 -11.33 1.62
N ASN A 29 -10.82 -10.99 0.41
CA ASN A 29 -11.69 -10.90 -0.76
C ASN A 29 -12.25 -12.25 -1.19
N ILE A 30 -11.67 -13.38 -0.75
CA ILE A 30 -12.18 -14.72 -1.06
C ILE A 30 -13.54 -14.98 -0.39
N PHE A 31 -13.87 -14.23 0.65
CA PHE A 31 -15.13 -14.35 1.39
C PHE A 31 -16.20 -13.37 0.89
N LEU A 32 -15.85 -12.49 -0.05
CA LEU A 32 -16.82 -11.57 -0.63
C LEU A 32 -17.86 -12.35 -1.45
N SER A 33 -19.07 -11.81 -1.46
CA SER A 33 -20.14 -12.33 -2.31
C SER A 33 -19.76 -12.20 -3.78
N HIS A 34 -20.49 -12.93 -4.64
CA HIS A 34 -20.24 -12.87 -6.08
C HIS A 34 -20.35 -11.44 -6.60
N TYR A 35 -19.39 -11.05 -7.46
CA TYR A 35 -19.44 -9.77 -8.13
C TYR A 35 -20.68 -9.69 -9.03
N LYS A 36 -21.54 -8.71 -8.74
CA LYS A 36 -22.68 -8.32 -9.60
C LYS A 36 -22.18 -7.71 -10.90
N ARG A 37 -21.07 -6.95 -10.84
CA ARG A 37 -20.48 -6.29 -12.01
C ARG A 37 -18.98 -6.06 -11.83
N ILE A 38 -18.26 -6.17 -12.94
CA ILE A 38 -16.86 -5.78 -13.07
C ILE A 38 -16.76 -4.80 -14.24
N SER A 39 -16.15 -3.64 -14.04
CA SER A 39 -15.94 -2.65 -15.11
C SER A 39 -14.57 -2.00 -15.02
N PHE A 40 -14.01 -1.63 -16.16
CA PHE A 40 -12.75 -0.89 -16.25
C PHE A 40 -12.95 0.35 -17.11
N THR A 41 -12.56 1.51 -16.59
CA THR A 41 -12.69 2.80 -17.28
C THR A 41 -11.36 3.51 -17.34
N LYS A 42 -11.00 4.08 -18.49
CA LYS A 42 -9.80 4.94 -18.62
C LYS A 42 -10.17 6.40 -18.34
N ARG A 43 -9.41 7.09 -17.47
CA ARG A 43 -9.57 8.53 -17.16
C ARG A 43 -8.21 9.19 -17.01
N ASP A 44 -7.94 10.29 -17.71
CA ASP A 44 -6.74 11.12 -17.53
C ASP A 44 -5.43 10.32 -17.37
N ASN A 45 -5.22 9.37 -18.28
CA ASN A 45 -4.05 8.46 -18.32
C ASN A 45 -3.94 7.44 -17.17
N SER A 46 -5.01 7.26 -16.41
CA SER A 46 -5.20 6.21 -15.40
C SER A 46 -6.28 5.21 -15.84
N ILE A 47 -6.27 4.01 -15.25
CA ILE A 47 -7.36 3.05 -15.37
C ILE A 47 -8.02 2.94 -13.99
N VAL A 48 -9.35 2.90 -13.95
CA VAL A 48 -10.13 2.63 -12.75
C VAL A 48 -10.88 1.33 -12.99
N GLY A 49 -10.54 0.30 -12.21
CA GLY A 49 -11.30 -0.94 -12.14
C GLY A 49 -12.33 -0.84 -11.02
N GLU A 50 -13.58 -1.21 -11.28
CA GLU A 50 -14.66 -1.20 -10.29
C GLU A 50 -15.26 -2.60 -10.18
N LEU A 51 -15.37 -3.09 -8.96
CA LEU A 51 -16.06 -4.34 -8.60
C LEU A 51 -17.28 -3.97 -7.77
N LEU A 52 -18.46 -4.37 -8.23
CA LEU A 52 -19.72 -4.19 -7.51
C LEU A 52 -20.16 -5.55 -6.94
N PHE A 53 -20.46 -5.60 -5.66
CA PHE A 53 -20.99 -6.78 -4.98
C PHE A 53 -21.96 -6.36 -3.87
N GLU A 54 -22.63 -7.33 -3.26
CA GLU A 54 -23.58 -7.10 -2.17
C GLU A 54 -23.00 -7.55 -0.84
N GLU A 55 -23.16 -6.72 0.18
CA GLU A 55 -22.89 -7.11 1.56
C GLU A 55 -24.18 -7.15 2.38
N GLU A 56 -24.13 -7.89 3.48
CA GLU A 56 -25.25 -8.07 4.40
C GLU A 56 -24.83 -7.69 5.81
N LEU A 57 -25.54 -6.74 6.42
CA LEU A 57 -25.38 -6.35 7.81
C LEU A 57 -26.70 -6.62 8.55
N GLY A 58 -26.74 -7.75 9.27
CA GLY A 58 -27.98 -8.23 9.87
C GLY A 58 -28.98 -8.63 8.79
N SER A 59 -30.12 -7.93 8.71
CA SER A 59 -31.16 -8.19 7.70
C SER A 59 -31.10 -7.25 6.49
N VAL A 60 -30.15 -6.32 6.47
CA VAL A 60 -30.06 -5.27 5.45
C VAL A 60 -28.98 -5.64 4.44
N LYS A 61 -29.37 -5.69 3.17
CA LYS A 61 -28.47 -5.88 2.02
C LYS A 61 -28.19 -4.54 1.36
N PHE A 62 -26.93 -4.31 1.00
CA PHE A 62 -26.52 -3.09 0.32
C PHE A 62 -25.39 -3.37 -0.67
N ASP A 63 -25.28 -2.49 -1.66
CA ASP A 63 -24.23 -2.56 -2.67
C ASP A 63 -22.95 -1.92 -2.15
N VAL A 64 -21.82 -2.57 -2.46
CA VAL A 64 -20.46 -2.09 -2.18
C VAL A 64 -19.69 -2.03 -3.50
N ILE A 65 -18.94 -0.94 -3.70
CA ILE A 65 -18.07 -0.74 -4.86
C ILE A 65 -16.61 -0.70 -4.40
N LEU A 66 -15.81 -1.67 -4.84
CA LEU A 66 -14.36 -1.63 -4.73
C LEU A 66 -13.75 -1.00 -5.98
N ARG A 67 -13.00 0.09 -5.81
CA ARG A 67 -12.30 0.81 -6.88
C ARG A 67 -10.81 0.60 -6.79
N TYR A 68 -10.22 0.11 -7.87
CA TYR A 68 -8.79 -0.07 -8.06
C TYR A 68 -8.29 1.03 -9.00
N TYR A 69 -7.44 1.92 -8.49
CA TYR A 69 -6.84 3.00 -9.26
C TYR A 69 -5.46 2.59 -9.76
N PHE A 70 -5.32 2.54 -11.08
CA PHE A 70 -4.10 2.14 -11.76
C PHE A 70 -3.42 3.34 -12.42
N GLN A 71 -2.10 3.43 -12.25
CA GLN A 71 -1.24 4.30 -13.05
C GLN A 71 -0.28 3.43 -13.86
N GLY A 72 -0.44 3.45 -15.18
CA GLY A 72 0.18 2.45 -16.05
C GLY A 72 -0.30 1.04 -15.67
N ASN A 73 0.62 0.15 -15.33
CA ASN A 73 0.31 -1.22 -14.93
C ASN A 73 0.33 -1.42 -13.40
N THR A 74 0.40 -0.33 -12.63
CA THR A 74 0.57 -0.39 -11.17
C THR A 74 -0.71 0.04 -10.46
N VAL A 75 -1.18 -0.76 -9.49
CA VAL A 75 -2.23 -0.33 -8.55
C VAL A 75 -1.61 0.61 -7.51
N ASN A 76 -2.19 1.80 -7.40
CA ASN A 76 -1.76 2.83 -6.47
C ASN A 76 -2.69 2.96 -5.27
N VAL A 77 -4.00 2.87 -5.50
CA VAL A 77 -5.01 3.05 -4.45
C VAL A 77 -6.13 2.04 -4.66
N ILE A 78 -6.66 1.53 -3.55
CA ILE A 78 -7.94 0.83 -3.51
C ILE A 78 -8.87 1.56 -2.56
N GLN A 79 -10.07 1.84 -3.03
CA GLN A 79 -11.14 2.43 -2.21
C GLN A 79 -12.34 1.50 -2.18
N GLU A 80 -13.04 1.54 -1.06
CA GLU A 80 -14.34 0.91 -0.87
C GLU A 80 -15.38 2.01 -0.71
N GLU A 81 -16.43 1.97 -1.51
CA GLU A 81 -17.63 2.76 -1.30
C GLU A 81 -18.75 1.86 -0.81
N SER A 82 -19.28 2.18 0.37
CA SER A 82 -20.42 1.51 0.98
C SER A 82 -21.45 2.53 1.47
N ILE A 83 -22.47 2.07 2.17
CA ILE A 83 -23.46 2.95 2.83
C ILE A 83 -22.83 3.92 3.84
N HIS A 84 -21.62 3.64 4.33
CA HIS A 84 -20.89 4.49 5.28
C HIS A 84 -20.02 5.55 4.59
N GLY A 85 -20.02 5.60 3.25
CA GLY A 85 -19.20 6.50 2.45
C GLY A 85 -18.02 5.79 1.80
N ILE A 86 -17.02 6.59 1.40
CA ILE A 86 -15.82 6.12 0.71
C ILE A 86 -14.67 6.00 1.72
N ASN A 87 -14.07 4.82 1.79
CA ASN A 87 -12.90 4.53 2.60
C ASN A 87 -11.71 4.09 1.73
N GLU A 88 -10.51 4.56 2.05
CA GLU A 88 -9.27 4.06 1.43
C GLU A 88 -8.81 2.81 2.17
N ILE A 89 -8.88 1.65 1.52
CA ILE A 89 -8.50 0.37 2.16
C ILE A 89 -7.03 0.01 1.89
N TRP A 90 -6.45 0.58 0.83
CA TRP A 90 -5.06 0.33 0.48
C TRP A 90 -4.49 1.49 -0.32
N ASN A 91 -3.30 1.94 0.06
CA ASN A 91 -2.56 2.95 -0.68
C ASN A 91 -1.07 2.60 -0.70
N ARG A 92 -0.53 2.57 -1.92
CA ARG A 92 0.85 2.19 -2.19
C ARG A 92 1.84 3.14 -1.53
N GLU A 93 1.64 4.44 -1.70
CA GLU A 93 2.54 5.47 -1.20
C GLU A 93 2.54 5.50 0.34
N THR A 94 1.36 5.33 0.95
CA THR A 94 1.23 5.19 2.40
C THR A 94 2.01 3.97 2.91
N LYS A 95 1.79 2.78 2.31
CA LYS A 95 2.50 1.55 2.72
C LYS A 95 4.00 1.62 2.53
N GLU A 96 4.44 2.22 1.44
CA GLU A 96 5.85 2.45 1.17
C GLU A 96 6.46 3.35 2.24
N THR A 97 5.79 4.45 2.57
CA THR A 97 6.23 5.40 3.60
C THR A 97 6.28 4.75 4.98
N ASP A 98 5.25 3.98 5.35
CA ASP A 98 5.18 3.30 6.64
C ASP A 98 6.30 2.27 6.81
N LEU A 99 6.50 1.40 5.81
CA LEU A 99 7.58 0.39 5.83
C LEU A 99 8.94 1.04 5.99
N ILE A 100 9.14 2.16 5.30
CA ILE A 100 10.38 2.91 5.34
C ILE A 100 10.62 3.54 6.71
N ASN A 101 9.61 4.18 7.30
CA ASN A 101 9.70 4.76 8.63
C ASN A 101 10.02 3.68 9.68
N GLU A 102 9.34 2.53 9.61
CA GLU A 102 9.63 1.39 10.48
C GLU A 102 11.07 0.90 10.36
N ILE A 103 11.61 0.81 9.13
CA ILE A 103 13.01 0.42 8.90
C ILE A 103 13.95 1.42 9.57
N VAL A 104 13.72 2.72 9.38
CA VAL A 104 14.57 3.78 9.97
C VAL A 104 14.55 3.73 11.50
N GLU A 105 13.37 3.60 12.10
CA GLU A 105 13.22 3.51 13.55
C GLU A 105 13.93 2.27 14.12
N LEU A 106 13.81 1.12 13.45
CA LEU A 106 14.57 -0.07 13.82
C LEU A 106 16.07 0.18 13.66
N MET A 107 16.52 0.83 12.58
CA MET A 107 17.92 1.12 12.38
C MET A 107 18.49 2.08 13.44
N ARG A 108 17.73 3.11 13.84
CA ARG A 108 18.10 4.03 14.92
C ARG A 108 18.35 3.32 16.24
N LYS A 109 17.54 2.31 16.53
CA LYS A 109 17.65 1.52 17.76
C LYS A 109 18.91 0.67 17.82
N TYR A 110 19.43 0.21 16.68
CA TYR A 110 20.47 -0.83 16.64
C TYR A 110 21.77 -0.44 15.93
N TYR A 111 21.78 0.65 15.16
CA TYR A 111 22.92 1.04 14.32
C TYR A 111 23.37 2.48 14.58
N LYS A 112 24.66 2.72 14.32
CA LYS A 112 25.25 4.06 14.39
C LYS A 112 24.72 4.95 13.25
N PRO A 113 24.63 6.28 13.46
CA PRO A 113 24.15 7.22 12.44
C PRO A 113 24.81 7.06 11.06
N GLY A 114 26.13 6.83 11.01
CA GLY A 114 26.85 6.63 9.74
C GLY A 114 26.39 5.42 8.91
N ASN A 115 25.91 4.36 9.55
CA ASN A 115 25.36 3.19 8.85
C ASN A 115 23.96 3.49 8.29
N ILE A 116 23.18 4.30 9.01
CA ILE A 116 21.85 4.76 8.58
C ILE A 116 22.00 5.66 7.35
N THR A 117 22.93 6.61 7.37
CA THR A 117 23.20 7.48 6.20
C THR A 117 23.63 6.68 4.98
N ARG A 118 24.49 5.67 5.14
CA ARG A 118 24.89 4.77 4.04
C ARG A 118 23.71 4.00 3.47
N PHE A 119 22.83 3.48 4.33
CA PHE A 119 21.62 2.80 3.91
C PHE A 119 20.69 3.73 3.12
N ILE A 120 20.38 4.92 3.65
CA ILE A 120 19.52 5.89 2.97
C ILE A 120 20.09 6.25 1.59
N ASN A 121 21.41 6.41 1.48
CA ASN A 121 22.07 6.70 0.20
C ASN A 121 22.11 5.52 -0.77
N SER A 122 21.80 4.30 -0.34
CA SER A 122 21.73 3.12 -1.22
C SER A 122 20.37 2.93 -1.90
N LEU A 123 19.37 3.71 -1.48
CA LEU A 123 18.01 3.65 -2.02
C LEU A 123 17.89 4.49 -3.31
N PRO A 124 16.88 4.21 -4.16
CA PRO A 124 16.50 5.08 -5.27
C PRO A 124 16.37 6.56 -4.85
N ASN A 125 16.71 7.48 -5.76
CA ASN A 125 16.87 8.91 -5.42
C ASN A 125 15.61 9.55 -4.82
N ASP A 126 14.43 9.21 -5.34
CA ASP A 126 13.13 9.65 -4.86
C ASP A 126 12.91 9.21 -3.40
N LEU A 127 13.22 7.95 -3.10
CA LEU A 127 13.15 7.41 -1.75
C LEU A 127 14.18 8.00 -0.80
N ALA A 128 15.44 8.05 -1.22
CA ALA A 128 16.54 8.58 -0.44
C ALA A 128 16.24 10.03 -0.03
N THR A 129 15.64 10.82 -0.92
CA THR A 129 15.24 12.21 -0.65
C THR A 129 14.12 12.28 0.38
N LYS A 130 13.03 11.51 0.22
CA LYS A 130 11.93 11.45 1.20
C LYS A 130 12.45 11.06 2.59
N LEU A 131 13.36 10.10 2.64
CA LEU A 131 13.96 9.58 3.86
C LEU A 131 14.91 10.53 4.56
N LYS A 132 15.79 11.21 3.83
CA LYS A 132 16.67 12.24 4.40
C LYS A 132 15.84 13.32 5.10
N ASN A 133 14.80 13.79 4.43
CA ASN A 133 13.90 14.80 5.00
C ASN A 133 13.21 14.32 6.29
N TYR A 134 12.81 13.05 6.37
CA TYR A 134 12.22 12.49 7.58
C TYR A 134 13.26 12.30 8.71
N TYR A 135 14.42 11.75 8.37
CA TYR A 135 15.51 11.50 9.31
C TYR A 135 16.04 12.79 9.92
N GLU A 136 16.23 13.85 9.11
CA GLU A 136 16.70 15.17 9.56
C GLU A 136 15.66 15.92 10.40
N LYS A 137 14.36 15.71 10.17
CA LYS A 137 13.29 16.32 10.98
C LYS A 137 13.09 15.69 12.35
N THR A 138 13.56 14.46 12.53
CA THR A 138 13.34 13.66 13.74
C THR A 138 14.64 13.29 14.47
N ALA A 139 15.77 13.83 14.01
CA ALA A 139 17.08 13.79 14.67
C ALA A 139 17.26 15.00 15.59
#